data_AF-A0A9P6LZZ4-F1
#
_entry.id   AF-A0A9P6LZZ4-F1
#
_cell.length_a   1.000
_cell.length_b   1.000
_cell.length_c   1.000
_cell.angle_alpha   90.00
_cell.angle_beta   90.00
_cell.angle_gamma   90.00
#
_symmetry.space_group_name_H-M   'P 1'
#
loop_
_entity.id
_entity.type
_entity.pdbx_description
1 polymer ?
#
loop_
_entity_poly.entity_id
_entity_poly.type
_entity_poly.pdbx_seq_one_letter_code
_entity_poly.pdbx_strand_id
1 'polypeptide(L)'
;MAFNGQDPSSTSTHYNINKKHTSPFAQFDISSTDVLDTIDKMHCPTCNKNVRYFCNKCLHLVNCPEGSVPQLKLPVKIDIIKHEQERDGKSTALHAKILAPEDVEVYGWKTMPEYKDADRLLLLFPSPGAKRLCEIDPTSFDKLV
;
A
#
# COMPACT_ATOMS: atom_id res chain seq x y z
N MET A 1 1.13 31.88 -71.72
CA MET A 1 1.76 33.11 -71.23
C MET A 1 1.79 33.04 -69.71
N ALA A 2 2.96 33.27 -69.13
CA ALA A 2 3.22 33.28 -67.69
C ALA A 2 2.38 34.35 -66.98
N PHE A 3 2.05 34.18 -65.69
CA PHE A 3 2.79 34.80 -64.59
C PHE A 3 2.23 34.34 -63.22
N ASN A 4 3.18 34.08 -62.32
CA ASN A 4 3.04 33.70 -60.93
C ASN A 4 2.48 34.82 -60.06
N GLY A 5 1.75 34.43 -59.00
CA GLY A 5 1.53 35.22 -57.79
C GLY A 5 1.57 34.33 -56.56
N GLN A 6 2.76 34.14 -55.98
CA GLN A 6 3.00 33.88 -54.55
C GLN A 6 2.73 35.20 -53.80
N ASP A 7 2.28 35.35 -52.55
CA ASP A 7 2.24 34.61 -51.27
C ASP A 7 1.34 35.50 -50.33
N PRO A 8 1.13 35.31 -48.99
CA PRO A 8 1.65 34.29 -48.07
C PRO A 8 0.60 33.67 -47.08
N SER A 9 0.94 32.46 -46.63
CA SER A 9 0.75 31.92 -45.27
C SER A 9 -0.36 32.48 -44.36
N SER A 10 -1.49 31.78 -44.31
CA SER A 10 -2.33 31.71 -43.11
C SER A 10 -1.80 30.60 -42.20
N THR A 11 -0.80 30.94 -41.38
CA THR A 11 -0.18 30.05 -40.40
C THR A 11 -1.23 29.69 -39.33
N SER A 12 -1.78 28.48 -39.40
CA SER A 12 -2.59 27.91 -38.32
C SER A 12 -1.68 27.70 -37.11
N THR A 13 -1.69 28.66 -36.19
CA THR A 13 -0.98 28.54 -34.92
C THR A 13 -1.69 27.50 -34.08
N HIS A 14 -1.26 26.24 -34.19
CA HIS A 14 -1.59 25.22 -33.21
C HIS A 14 -1.00 25.65 -31.86
N TYR A 15 -1.80 26.35 -31.05
CA TYR A 15 -1.49 26.58 -29.66
C TYR A 15 -1.42 25.21 -28.97
N ASN A 16 -0.18 24.75 -28.79
CA ASN A 16 0.13 23.60 -27.98
C ASN A 16 -0.10 24.02 -26.52
N ILE A 17 -1.33 23.86 -26.04
CA ILE A 17 -1.65 24.02 -24.62
C ILE A 17 -0.91 22.89 -23.92
N ASN A 18 0.30 23.19 -23.46
CA ASN A 18 1.03 22.38 -22.50
C ASN A 18 0.17 22.29 -21.24
N LYS A 19 -0.73 21.30 -21.17
CA LYS A 19 -1.39 20.92 -19.93
C LYS A 19 -0.27 20.48 -18.99
N LYS A 20 0.14 21.39 -18.09
CA LYS A 20 1.05 21.05 -17.00
C LYS A 20 0.41 19.88 -16.26
N HIS A 21 1.00 18.70 -16.41
CA HIS A 21 0.51 17.50 -15.76
C HIS A 21 0.85 17.63 -14.28
N THR A 22 -0.05 18.20 -13.49
CA THR A 22 0.07 18.24 -12.04
C THR A 22 -0.08 16.83 -11.50
N SER A 23 0.80 16.40 -10.59
CA SER A 23 0.67 15.11 -9.92
C SER A 23 -0.75 14.94 -9.35
N PRO A 24 -1.38 13.76 -9.48
CA PRO A 24 -2.68 13.51 -8.84
C PRO A 24 -2.62 13.65 -7.31
N PHE A 25 -1.41 13.71 -6.75
CA PHE A 25 -1.17 13.85 -5.33
C PHE A 25 -0.80 15.29 -4.88
N ALA A 26 -0.83 16.27 -5.78
CA ALA A 26 -0.32 17.62 -5.51
C ALA A 26 -1.06 18.38 -4.38
N GLN A 27 -2.27 17.96 -4.03
CA GLN A 27 -3.08 18.56 -2.95
C GLN A 27 -2.82 17.93 -1.57
N PHE A 28 -2.10 16.82 -1.49
CA PHE A 28 -1.84 16.13 -0.23
C PHE A 28 -0.52 16.61 0.36
N ASP A 29 -0.49 16.74 1.69
CA ASP A 29 0.74 16.95 2.44
C ASP A 29 1.48 15.61 2.59
N ILE A 30 2.32 15.29 1.60
CA ILE A 30 3.07 14.03 1.54
C ILE A 30 4.52 14.33 1.91
N SER A 31 4.97 13.72 3.01
CA SER A 31 6.38 13.79 3.42
C SER A 31 7.30 13.17 2.37
N SER A 32 8.52 13.70 2.26
CA SER A 32 9.53 13.14 1.34
C SER A 32 9.84 11.68 1.64
N THR A 33 10.08 10.90 0.59
CA THR A 33 10.51 9.49 0.67
C THR A 33 12.02 9.31 0.49
N ASP A 34 12.81 10.38 0.44
CA ASP A 34 14.26 10.34 0.13
C ASP A 34 15.05 9.43 1.09
N VAL A 35 14.58 9.27 2.33
CA VAL A 35 15.16 8.35 3.32
C VAL A 35 15.19 6.89 2.83
N LEU A 36 14.27 6.49 1.94
CA LEU A 36 14.25 5.13 1.39
C LEU A 36 15.43 4.89 0.44
N ASP A 37 15.93 5.94 -0.21
CA ASP A 37 17.05 5.84 -1.15
C ASP A 37 18.39 5.71 -0.42
N THR A 38 18.47 6.15 0.84
CA THR A 38 19.68 6.02 1.66
C THR A 38 19.83 4.65 2.32
N ILE A 39 18.84 3.77 2.20
CA ILE A 39 18.84 2.45 2.86
C ILE A 39 19.39 1.39 1.92
N ASP A 40 20.49 0.75 2.32
CA ASP A 40 21.06 -0.39 1.64
C ASP A 40 20.45 -1.72 2.08
N LYS A 41 20.60 -2.75 1.23
CA LYS A 41 20.21 -4.11 1.60
C LYS A 41 21.09 -4.63 2.74
N MET A 42 20.46 -5.31 3.68
CA MET A 42 21.12 -5.96 4.82
C MET A 42 20.49 -7.33 5.08
N HIS A 43 21.24 -8.21 5.74
CA HIS A 43 20.71 -9.49 6.16
C HIS A 43 19.83 -9.29 7.40
N CYS A 44 18.61 -9.84 7.36
CA CYS A 44 17.70 -9.83 8.50
C CYS A 44 18.38 -10.52 9.70
N PRO A 45 18.45 -9.90 10.89
CA PRO A 45 19.12 -10.48 12.06
C PRO A 45 18.47 -11.78 12.54
N THR A 46 17.18 -11.99 12.23
CA THR A 46 16.41 -13.16 12.70
C THR A 46 16.52 -14.36 11.76
N CYS A 47 16.48 -14.15 10.44
CA CYS A 47 16.43 -15.24 9.45
C CYS A 47 17.50 -15.19 8.36
N ASN A 48 18.42 -14.22 8.44
CA ASN A 48 19.53 -14.00 7.52
C ASN A 48 19.14 -13.76 6.04
N LYS A 49 17.85 -13.59 5.72
CA LYS A 49 17.41 -13.21 4.37
C LYS A 49 17.92 -11.81 4.04
N ASN A 50 18.50 -11.64 2.85
CA ASN A 50 18.92 -10.34 2.35
C ASN A 50 17.70 -9.50 1.94
N VAL A 51 17.44 -8.40 2.66
CA VAL A 51 16.26 -7.55 2.51
C VAL A 51 16.66 -6.07 2.56
N ARG A 52 15.82 -5.16 2.02
CA ARG A 52 16.14 -3.72 2.00
C ARG A 52 15.53 -2.96 3.19
N TYR A 53 14.21 -2.95 3.32
CA TYR A 53 13.50 -2.11 4.31
C TYR A 53 12.91 -2.91 5.48
N PHE A 54 12.36 -4.09 5.20
CA PHE A 54 11.77 -4.94 6.21
C PHE A 54 11.84 -6.41 5.78
N CYS A 55 11.72 -7.31 6.74
CA CYS A 55 11.71 -8.74 6.45
C CYS A 55 10.29 -9.24 6.22
N ASN A 56 9.95 -9.64 4.98
CA ASN A 56 8.63 -10.22 4.66
C ASN A 56 8.29 -11.52 5.42
N LYS A 57 9.28 -12.16 6.06
CA LYS A 57 9.07 -13.38 6.88
C LYS A 57 8.99 -13.07 8.37
N CYS A 58 9.91 -12.26 8.87
CA CYS A 58 10.00 -11.95 10.31
C CYS A 58 9.19 -10.72 10.72
N LEU A 59 8.64 -9.99 9.74
CA LEU A 59 7.68 -8.89 9.91
C LEU A 59 8.18 -7.76 10.81
N HIS A 60 9.45 -7.40 10.67
CA HIS A 60 10.04 -6.23 11.33
C HIS A 60 10.89 -5.44 10.33
N LEU A 61 11.08 -4.15 10.64
CA LEU A 61 11.99 -3.27 9.91
C LEU A 61 13.42 -3.80 9.97
N VAL A 62 14.19 -3.54 8.91
CA VAL A 62 15.59 -3.89 8.78
C VAL A 62 16.30 -2.69 8.20
N ASN A 63 17.32 -2.18 8.91
CA ASN A 63 18.18 -1.09 8.44
C ASN A 63 17.46 0.24 8.14
N CYS A 64 16.22 0.43 8.61
CA CYS A 64 15.53 1.72 8.53
C CYS A 64 15.93 2.62 9.71
N PRO A 65 16.23 3.91 9.49
CA PRO A 65 16.45 4.85 10.58
C PRO A 65 15.25 4.93 11.53
N GLU A 66 15.50 5.11 12.82
CA GLU A 66 14.44 5.26 13.81
C GLU A 66 13.54 6.46 13.46
N GLY A 67 12.21 6.28 13.55
CA GLY A 67 11.23 7.31 13.21
C GLY A 67 11.01 7.58 11.72
N SER A 68 11.79 6.95 10.81
CA SER A 68 11.62 7.13 9.36
C SER A 68 10.39 6.42 8.79
N VAL A 69 9.88 5.41 9.49
CA VAL A 69 8.65 4.69 9.15
C VAL A 69 7.59 5.01 10.19
N PRO A 70 6.41 5.53 9.77
CA PRO A 70 5.37 5.90 10.72
C PRO A 70 4.85 4.67 11.47
N GLN A 71 4.53 4.87 12.75
CA GLN A 71 3.85 3.88 13.57
C GLN A 71 2.40 4.34 13.79
N LEU A 72 1.46 3.47 13.43
CA LEU A 72 0.03 3.74 13.39
C LEU A 72 -0.65 2.96 14.52
N LYS A 73 -1.64 3.60 15.13
CA LYS A 73 -2.64 2.93 15.96
C LYS A 73 -3.93 2.83 15.16
N LEU A 74 -4.41 1.61 14.94
CA LEU A 74 -5.59 1.36 14.14
C LEU A 74 -6.86 1.46 15.00
N PRO A 75 -7.99 1.88 14.42
CA PRO A 75 -9.27 1.91 15.13
C PRO A 75 -9.89 0.51 15.31
N VAL A 76 -9.30 -0.52 14.71
CA VAL A 76 -9.76 -1.91 14.74
C VAL A 76 -8.55 -2.85 14.69
N LYS A 77 -8.65 -4.02 15.33
CA LYS A 77 -7.63 -5.07 15.22
C LYS A 77 -7.75 -5.79 13.88
N ILE A 78 -6.62 -6.25 13.32
CA ILE A 78 -6.58 -6.95 12.02
C ILE A 78 -5.81 -8.26 12.16
N ASP A 79 -6.40 -9.37 11.75
CA ASP A 79 -5.71 -10.66 11.67
C ASP A 79 -5.57 -11.07 10.19
N ILE A 80 -4.35 -11.06 9.66
CA ILE A 80 -4.08 -11.45 8.28
C ILE A 80 -3.85 -12.96 8.22
N ILE A 81 -4.69 -13.67 7.47
CA ILE A 81 -4.54 -15.12 7.26
C ILE A 81 -3.80 -15.39 5.95
N LYS A 82 -2.56 -15.87 6.06
CA LYS A 82 -1.69 -16.18 4.92
C LYS A 82 -1.75 -17.66 4.55
N HIS A 83 -2.05 -17.96 3.29
CA HIS A 83 -1.98 -19.32 2.78
C HIS A 83 -0.52 -19.75 2.53
N GLU A 84 -0.20 -21.04 2.67
CA GLU A 84 1.18 -21.54 2.52
C GLU A 84 1.72 -21.40 1.09
N GLN A 85 0.83 -21.35 0.10
CA GLN A 85 1.19 -21.14 -1.31
C GLN A 85 1.39 -19.65 -1.66
N GLU A 86 1.02 -18.73 -0.78
CA GLU A 86 1.24 -17.30 -0.98
C GLU A 86 2.71 -16.94 -0.76
N ARG A 87 3.33 -16.30 -1.73
CA ARG A 87 4.74 -15.88 -1.66
C ARG A 87 4.88 -14.67 -0.75
N ASP A 88 5.79 -14.74 0.23
CA ASP A 88 6.03 -13.67 1.23
C ASP A 88 6.19 -12.28 0.61
N GLY A 89 6.91 -12.16 -0.51
CA GLY A 89 7.18 -10.86 -1.16
C GLY A 89 6.05 -10.29 -2.02
N LYS A 90 4.87 -10.92 -2.05
CA LYS A 90 3.72 -10.47 -2.85
C LYS A 90 2.54 -9.95 -2.04
N SER A 91 2.54 -10.20 -0.74
CA SER A 91 1.43 -9.85 0.14
C SER A 91 1.58 -8.42 0.63
N THR A 92 0.81 -7.49 0.06
CA THR A 92 0.82 -6.08 0.49
C THR A 92 0.18 -5.88 1.86
N ALA A 93 -0.64 -6.84 2.31
CA ALA A 93 -1.25 -6.84 3.63
C ALA A 93 -0.19 -6.84 4.75
N LEU A 94 0.98 -7.45 4.53
CA LEU A 94 2.06 -7.50 5.51
C LEU A 94 2.61 -6.13 5.91
N HIS A 95 2.45 -5.11 5.05
CA HIS A 95 2.81 -3.74 5.40
C HIS A 95 2.03 -3.23 6.61
N ALA A 96 0.78 -3.69 6.82
CA ALA A 96 -0.01 -3.32 7.98
C ALA A 96 0.67 -3.76 9.29
N LYS A 97 1.30 -4.94 9.33
CA LYS A 97 2.07 -5.40 10.51
C LYS A 97 3.29 -4.53 10.78
N ILE A 98 3.94 -4.02 9.74
CA ILE A 98 5.10 -3.13 9.87
C ILE A 98 4.70 -1.75 10.41
N LEU A 99 3.54 -1.25 9.98
CA LEU A 99 3.05 0.08 10.35
C LEU A 99 2.31 0.10 11.68
N ALA A 100 1.59 -0.98 12.02
CA ALA A 100 0.76 -1.07 13.22
C ALA A 100 1.00 -2.41 13.96
N PRO A 101 2.22 -2.64 14.49
CA PRO A 101 2.61 -3.94 15.03
C PRO A 101 1.75 -4.40 16.22
N GLU A 102 1.14 -3.47 16.96
CA GLU A 102 0.29 -3.77 18.12
C GLU A 102 -1.17 -4.10 17.76
N ASP A 103 -1.62 -3.70 16.56
CA ASP A 103 -3.01 -3.85 16.13
C ASP A 103 -3.20 -4.90 15.05
N VAL A 104 -2.12 -5.38 14.44
CA VAL A 104 -2.15 -6.33 13.34
C VAL A 104 -1.45 -7.60 13.74
N GLU A 105 -2.03 -8.76 13.47
CA GLU A 105 -1.37 -10.06 13.58
C GLU A 105 -1.37 -10.80 12.25
N VAL A 106 -0.36 -11.64 12.03
CA VAL A 106 -0.24 -12.43 10.78
C VAL A 106 -0.12 -13.89 11.15
N TYR A 107 -1.07 -14.69 10.66
CA TYR A 107 -1.13 -16.12 10.90
C TYR A 107 -0.95 -16.90 9.61
N GLY A 108 -0.31 -18.06 9.69
CA GLY A 108 -0.46 -19.07 8.65
C GLY A 108 -1.85 -19.70 8.73
N TRP A 109 -2.43 -20.09 7.60
CA TRP A 109 -3.74 -20.76 7.52
C TRP A 109 -3.93 -21.89 8.55
N LYS A 110 -2.89 -22.72 8.76
CA LYS A 110 -2.92 -23.87 9.68
C LYS A 110 -2.74 -23.49 11.16
N THR A 111 -2.39 -22.24 11.46
CA THR A 111 -2.07 -21.75 12.80
C THR A 111 -2.88 -20.50 13.15
N MET A 112 -3.97 -20.22 12.43
CA MET A 112 -4.85 -19.10 12.74
C MET A 112 -5.61 -19.39 14.05
N PRO A 113 -5.95 -18.35 14.83
CA PRO A 113 -6.67 -18.53 16.08
C PRO A 113 -8.10 -19.04 15.83
N GLU A 114 -8.67 -19.71 16.83
CA GLU A 114 -10.12 -19.94 16.88
C GLU A 114 -10.82 -18.68 17.39
N TYR A 115 -11.76 -18.16 16.61
CA TYR A 115 -12.54 -17.00 16.98
C TYR A 115 -13.80 -17.41 17.74
N LYS A 116 -13.89 -17.00 19.00
CA LYS A 116 -15.02 -17.37 19.89
C LYS A 116 -16.32 -16.65 19.52
N ASP A 117 -16.21 -15.41 19.06
CA ASP A 117 -17.33 -14.55 18.73
C ASP A 117 -17.26 -14.16 17.25
N ALA A 118 -17.72 -15.07 16.39
CA ALA A 118 -17.68 -14.88 14.94
C ALA A 118 -18.59 -13.74 14.46
N ASP A 119 -19.64 -13.42 15.22
CA ASP A 119 -20.59 -12.35 14.87
C ASP A 119 -19.97 -10.95 15.04
N ARG A 120 -18.90 -10.83 15.83
CA ARG A 120 -18.12 -9.60 15.99
C ARG A 120 -16.90 -9.50 15.06
N LEU A 121 -16.73 -10.44 14.12
CA LEU A 121 -15.70 -10.37 13.10
C LEU A 121 -16.24 -9.80 11.80
N LEU A 122 -15.43 -8.95 11.17
CA LEU A 122 -15.62 -8.60 9.77
C LEU A 122 -14.61 -9.36 8.90
N LEU A 123 -15.09 -10.27 8.07
CA LEU A 123 -14.25 -11.00 7.12
C LEU A 123 -14.13 -10.21 5.81
N LEU A 124 -12.92 -9.83 5.45
CA LEU A 124 -12.61 -9.18 4.19
C LEU A 124 -12.35 -10.24 3.10
N PHE A 125 -13.38 -10.59 2.34
CA PHE A 125 -13.28 -11.58 1.29
C PHE A 125 -13.94 -11.10 -0.03
N PRO A 126 -13.26 -11.24 -1.18
CA PRO A 126 -13.87 -10.94 -2.47
C PRO A 126 -15.06 -11.87 -2.74
N SER A 127 -16.26 -11.30 -2.86
CA SER A 127 -17.46 -12.05 -3.22
C SER A 127 -18.37 -11.22 -4.12
N PRO A 128 -19.24 -11.85 -4.94
CA PRO A 128 -20.23 -11.12 -5.74
C PRO A 128 -21.18 -10.25 -4.91
N GLY A 129 -21.38 -10.59 -3.64
CA GLY A 129 -22.22 -9.85 -2.69
C GLY A 129 -21.43 -9.00 -1.69
N ALA A 130 -20.15 -8.70 -1.97
CA ALA A 130 -19.33 -7.90 -1.08
C ALA A 130 -19.96 -6.52 -0.85
N LYS A 131 -20.12 -6.15 0.42
CA LYS A 131 -20.66 -4.85 0.83
C LYS A 131 -19.57 -3.79 0.83
N ARG A 132 -19.95 -2.55 0.54
CA ARG A 132 -19.10 -1.39 0.78
C ARG A 132 -19.00 -1.14 2.27
N LEU A 133 -17.91 -0.51 2.70
CA LEU A 133 -17.71 -0.18 4.12
C LEU A 133 -18.84 0.70 4.68
N CYS A 134 -19.41 1.61 3.88
CA CYS A 134 -20.54 2.44 4.31
C CYS A 134 -21.86 1.69 4.49
N GLU A 135 -21.94 0.42 4.10
CA GLU A 135 -23.12 -0.44 4.23
C GLU A 135 -22.99 -1.39 5.44
N ILE A 136 -21.92 -1.25 6.22
CA ILE A 136 -21.60 -2.05 7.41
C ILE A 136 -21.58 -1.11 8.61
N ASP A 137 -22.27 -1.50 9.69
CA ASP A 137 -22.23 -0.77 10.95
C ASP A 137 -20.84 -0.91 11.60
N PRO A 138 -20.07 0.18 11.79
CA PRO A 138 -18.75 0.10 12.39
C PRO A 138 -18.73 -0.43 13.83
N THR A 139 -19.88 -0.41 14.51
CA THR A 139 -20.00 -0.91 15.90
C THR A 139 -20.31 -2.40 15.97
N SER A 140 -20.63 -3.03 14.84
CA SER A 140 -21.01 -4.45 14.80
C SER A 140 -19.82 -5.40 14.88
N PHE A 141 -18.59 -4.91 14.73
CA PHE A 141 -17.38 -5.72 14.77
C PHE A 141 -16.28 -5.02 15.57
N ASP A 142 -15.34 -5.79 16.10
CA ASP A 142 -14.14 -5.27 16.79
C ASP A 142 -12.82 -5.77 16.18
N LYS A 143 -12.92 -6.68 15.21
CA LYS A 143 -11.77 -7.25 14.51
C LYS A 143 -12.08 -7.50 13.03
N LEU A 144 -11.11 -7.17 12.19
CA LEU A 144 -11.06 -7.51 10.78
C LEU A 144 -10.21 -8.78 10.58
N VAL A 145 -10.66 -9.67 9.70
CA VAL A 145 -9.90 -10.86 9.28
C VAL A 145 -9.80 -10.89 7.76
#